data_AF-A0A6G9QHP3-F1
#
_entry.id   AF-A0A6G9QHP3-F1
#
_cell.length_a   1.000
_cell.length_b   1.000
_cell.length_c   1.000
_cell.angle_alpha   90.00
_cell.angle_beta   90.00
_cell.angle_gamma   90.00
#
_symmetry.space_group_name_H-M   'P 1'
#
loop_
_entity.id
_entity.type
_entity.pdbx_description
1 polymer ?
#
loop_
_entity_poly.entity_id
_entity_poly.type
_entity_poly.pdbx_seq_one_letter_code
_entity_poly.pdbx_strand_id
1 'polypeptide(L)'
;MDKQKQPASQHNQPASLSRAFKASLMSALVFPGSGQMWLGKKWQAMGFITVATICLFVLVKYSIEQAQIVTDKILAGDVALTLDAIYAEISQAPESTLTSVVGWIFVINWLASIVLALC
;
A
#
# COMPACT_ATOMS: atom_id res chain seq x y z
N MET A 1 33.08 -45.81 -0.28
CA MET A 1 33.03 -45.60 -1.75
C MET A 1 31.56 -45.60 -2.14
N ASP A 2 30.81 -44.59 -1.73
CA ASP A 2 30.80 -43.23 -2.30
C ASP A 2 30.19 -43.24 -3.71
N LYS A 3 28.92 -42.83 -3.80
CA LYS A 3 28.47 -41.81 -4.75
C LYS A 3 27.27 -41.08 -4.14
N GLN A 4 27.57 -39.95 -3.50
CA GLN A 4 26.60 -38.87 -3.31
C GLN A 4 25.93 -38.52 -4.64
N LYS A 5 24.60 -38.55 -4.69
CA LYS A 5 23.82 -37.95 -5.79
C LYS A 5 23.30 -36.60 -5.31
N GLN A 6 24.10 -35.56 -5.48
CA GLN A 6 23.66 -34.16 -5.40
C GLN A 6 23.29 -33.65 -6.81
N PRO A 7 22.39 -32.66 -6.90
CA PRO A 7 21.49 -32.47 -8.03
C PRO A 7 22.16 -31.74 -9.20
N ALA A 8 21.72 -32.09 -10.42
CA ALA A 8 22.18 -31.46 -11.64
C ALA A 8 21.88 -29.95 -11.64
N SER A 9 22.98 -29.22 -11.69
CA SER A 9 23.18 -27.81 -11.96
C SER A 9 22.25 -27.22 -13.03
N GLN A 10 21.69 -26.06 -12.68
CA GLN A 10 21.77 -24.84 -13.49
C GLN A 10 21.63 -25.04 -15.01
N HIS A 11 20.39 -25.18 -15.48
CA HIS A 11 20.07 -25.09 -16.89
C HIS A 11 19.66 -23.65 -17.23
N ASN A 12 20.58 -22.92 -17.89
CA ASN A 12 20.41 -21.67 -18.62
C ASN A 12 19.05 -20.96 -18.50
N GLN A 13 18.96 -19.93 -17.65
CA GLN A 13 17.88 -18.94 -17.72
C GLN A 13 18.42 -17.58 -18.18
N PRO A 14 17.80 -16.92 -19.18
CA PRO A 14 18.19 -15.57 -19.60
C PRO A 14 17.93 -14.61 -18.44
N ALA A 15 18.96 -13.92 -17.91
CA ALA A 15 18.91 -12.90 -16.84
C ALA A 15 17.55 -12.81 -16.11
N SER A 16 17.13 -13.90 -15.47
CA SER A 16 15.75 -14.03 -15.04
C SER A 16 15.66 -13.49 -13.63
N LEU A 17 14.80 -12.49 -13.46
CA LEU A 17 14.50 -11.90 -12.16
C LEU A 17 14.20 -13.02 -11.15
N SER A 18 14.89 -13.00 -10.01
CA SER A 18 14.70 -14.03 -8.98
C SER A 18 13.23 -14.04 -8.55
N ARG A 19 12.74 -15.22 -8.16
CA ARG A 19 11.35 -15.37 -7.71
C ARG A 19 11.03 -14.34 -6.62
N ALA A 20 11.88 -14.22 -5.61
CA ALA A 20 11.72 -13.23 -4.54
C ALA A 20 11.66 -11.77 -5.03
N PHE A 21 12.47 -11.40 -6.03
CA PHE A 21 12.43 -10.04 -6.58
C PHE A 21 11.13 -9.75 -7.36
N LYS A 22 10.58 -10.74 -8.09
CA LYS A 22 9.25 -10.59 -8.69
C LYS A 22 8.17 -10.42 -7.62
N ALA A 23 8.28 -11.17 -6.52
CA ALA A 23 7.35 -11.06 -5.40
C ALA A 23 7.40 -9.68 -4.75
N SER A 24 8.60 -9.15 -4.47
CA SER A 24 8.75 -7.81 -3.88
C SER A 24 8.19 -6.73 -4.79
N LEU A 25 8.40 -6.85 -6.11
CA LEU A 25 7.83 -5.91 -7.08
C LEU A 25 6.30 -5.95 -7.10
N MET A 26 5.70 -7.14 -6.97
CA MET A 26 4.23 -7.26 -6.83
C MET A 26 3.75 -6.53 -5.58
N SER A 27 4.36 -6.77 -4.41
CA SER A 27 4.02 -6.06 -3.19
C SER A 27 4.22 -4.55 -3.30
N ALA A 28 5.24 -4.09 -4.03
CA ALA A 28 5.55 -2.68 -4.21
C ALA A 28 4.56 -1.97 -5.15
N LEU A 29 4.22 -2.58 -6.29
CA LEU A 29 3.45 -1.93 -7.35
C LEU A 29 1.95 -2.18 -7.31
N VAL A 30 1.53 -3.34 -6.78
CA VAL A 30 0.13 -3.75 -6.83
C VAL A 30 -0.56 -3.46 -5.51
N PHE A 31 -0.15 -4.15 -4.44
CA PHE A 31 -0.77 -4.03 -3.13
C PHE A 31 0.09 -4.72 -2.04
N PRO A 32 0.10 -4.23 -0.79
CA PRO A 32 0.73 -4.93 0.32
C PRO A 32 0.20 -6.36 0.45
N GLY A 33 1.09 -7.34 0.47
CA GLY A 33 0.78 -8.76 0.62
C GLY A 33 0.67 -9.53 -0.70
N SER A 34 0.61 -8.85 -1.84
CA SER A 34 0.47 -9.51 -3.16
C SER A 34 1.70 -10.36 -3.53
N GLY A 35 2.91 -9.94 -3.15
CA GLY A 35 4.13 -10.74 -3.28
C GLY A 35 4.08 -12.02 -2.46
N GLN A 36 3.64 -11.94 -1.20
CA GLN A 36 3.43 -13.10 -0.34
C GLN A 36 2.36 -14.05 -0.90
N MET A 37 1.30 -13.49 -1.49
CA MET A 37 0.25 -14.28 -2.15
C MET A 37 0.80 -15.05 -3.34
N TRP A 38 1.62 -14.39 -4.17
CA TRP A 38 2.29 -15.02 -5.32
C TRP A 38 3.30 -16.10 -4.91
N LEU A 39 3.98 -15.94 -3.77
CA LEU A 39 4.86 -16.96 -3.17
C LEU A 39 4.10 -18.10 -2.47
N GLY A 40 2.77 -18.05 -2.39
CA GLY A 40 1.95 -19.05 -1.68
C GLY A 40 1.96 -18.89 -0.15
N LYS A 41 2.58 -17.84 0.39
CA LYS A 41 2.63 -17.50 1.83
C LYS A 41 1.29 -16.86 2.27
N LYS A 42 0.18 -17.61 2.17
CA LYS A 42 -1.21 -17.11 2.33
C LYS A 42 -1.46 -16.39 3.66
N TRP A 43 -0.97 -16.93 4.77
CA TRP A 43 -1.15 -16.32 6.09
C TRP A 43 -0.51 -14.93 6.19
N GLN A 44 0.71 -14.77 5.68
CA GLN A 44 1.39 -13.48 5.64
C GLN A 44 0.66 -12.51 4.71
N ALA A 45 0.25 -12.97 3.53
CA ALA A 45 -0.52 -12.17 2.58
C ALA A 45 -1.80 -11.64 3.20
N MET A 46 -2.60 -12.50 3.85
CA MET A 46 -3.85 -12.10 4.51
C MET A 46 -3.62 -11.05 5.59
N GLY A 47 -2.56 -11.17 6.38
CA GLY A 47 -2.21 -10.17 7.39
C GLY A 47 -1.97 -8.78 6.77
N PHE A 48 -1.03 -8.68 5.82
CA PHE A 48 -0.72 -7.41 5.15
C PHE A 48 -1.92 -6.82 4.41
N ILE A 49 -2.70 -7.67 3.72
CA ILE A 49 -3.87 -7.24 2.96
C ILE A 49 -4.95 -6.69 3.89
N THR A 50 -5.22 -7.37 5.00
CA THR A 50 -6.28 -6.97 5.94
C THR A 50 -5.93 -5.63 6.58
N VAL A 51 -4.69 -5.48 7.08
CA VAL A 51 -4.23 -4.21 7.66
C VAL A 51 -4.30 -3.08 6.63
N ALA A 52 -3.77 -3.32 5.41
CA ALA A 52 -3.81 -2.33 4.34
C ALA A 52 -5.24 -1.92 3.98
N THR A 53 -6.17 -2.87 3.91
CA THR A 53 -7.57 -2.62 3.59
C THR A 53 -8.26 -1.80 4.67
N ILE A 54 -8.03 -2.11 5.96
CA ILE A 54 -8.61 -1.37 7.08
C ILE A 54 -8.08 0.08 7.08
N CYS A 55 -6.77 0.27 6.96
CA CYS A 55 -6.19 1.61 6.92
C CYS A 55 -6.71 2.41 5.72
N LEU A 56 -6.75 1.80 4.53
CA LEU A 56 -7.26 2.44 3.34
C LEU A 56 -8.74 2.82 3.49
N PHE A 57 -9.55 1.94 4.06
CA PHE A 57 -10.96 2.22 4.32
C PHE A 57 -11.11 3.46 5.21
N VAL A 58 -10.38 3.54 6.32
CA VAL A 58 -10.41 4.69 7.24
C VAL A 58 -9.96 5.97 6.54
N LEU A 59 -8.86 5.93 5.78
CA LEU A 59 -8.35 7.09 5.05
C LEU A 59 -9.35 7.60 4.01
N VAL A 60 -9.93 6.71 3.20
CA VAL A 60 -10.95 7.09 2.21
C VAL A 60 -12.18 7.68 2.88
N LYS A 61 -12.62 7.09 4.00
CA LYS A 61 -13.76 7.60 4.78
C LYS A 61 -13.53 9.05 5.20
N TYR A 62 -12.35 9.34 5.75
CA TYR A 62 -11.99 10.69 6.16
C TYR A 62 -11.87 11.64 4.96
N SER A 63 -11.26 11.20 3.84
CA SER A 63 -11.18 12.03 2.63
C SER A 63 -12.56 12.42 2.09
N ILE A 64 -13.53 11.49 2.13
CA ILE A 64 -14.92 11.78 1.74
C ILE A 64 -15.55 12.80 2.69
N GLU A 65 -15.37 12.62 4.00
CA GLU A 65 -15.90 13.56 5.00
C GLU A 65 -15.32 14.97 4.84
N GLN A 66 -14.01 15.09 4.59
CA GLN A 66 -13.39 16.39 4.29
C GLN A 66 -13.93 17.01 2.99
N ALA A 67 -14.11 16.20 1.94
CA ALA A 67 -14.68 16.69 0.68
C ALA A 67 -16.13 17.19 0.85
N GLN A 68 -16.92 16.52 1.70
CA GLN A 68 -18.28 16.95 2.03
C GLN A 68 -18.30 18.28 2.76
N ILE A 69 -17.42 18.48 3.76
CA ILE A 69 -17.31 19.75 4.48
C ILE A 69 -17.01 20.91 3.53
N VAL A 70 -16.05 20.74 2.61
CA VAL A 70 -15.72 21.77 1.61
C VAL A 70 -16.91 22.01 0.67
N THR A 71 -17.61 20.95 0.26
CA THR A 71 -18.80 21.06 -0.60
C THR A 71 -19.92 21.84 0.09
N ASP A 72 -20.17 21.59 1.37
CA ASP A 72 -21.19 22.31 2.14
C ASP A 72 -20.87 23.80 2.27
N LYS A 73 -19.60 24.16 2.48
CA LYS A 73 -19.14 25.56 2.49
C LYS A 73 -19.34 26.25 1.14
N ILE A 74 -19.09 25.55 0.04
CA ILE A 74 -19.35 26.07 -1.31
C ILE A 74 -20.84 26.33 -1.51
N LEU A 75 -21.70 25.39 -1.11
CA LEU A 75 -23.15 25.50 -1.25
C LEU A 75 -23.75 26.59 -0.35
N ALA A 76 -23.16 26.83 0.83
CA ALA A 76 -23.54 27.91 1.72
C ALA A 76 -23.12 29.30 1.19
N GLY A 77 -22.24 29.36 0.19
CA GLY A 77 -21.66 30.59 -0.34
C GLY A 77 -20.46 31.12 0.47
N ASP A 78 -19.95 30.34 1.43
CA ASP A 78 -18.79 30.70 2.26
C ASP A 78 -17.47 30.58 1.49
N VAL A 79 -17.42 29.67 0.50
CA VAL A 79 -16.23 29.41 -0.34
C VAL A 79 -16.60 29.63 -1.80
N ALA A 80 -15.82 30.47 -2.48
CA ALA A 80 -16.00 30.69 -3.91
C ALA A 80 -15.75 29.39 -4.70
N LEU A 81 -16.54 29.15 -5.74
CA LEU A 81 -16.37 28.01 -6.66
C LEU A 81 -15.20 28.26 -7.63
N THR A 82 -14.03 28.61 -7.11
CA THR A 82 -12.79 28.80 -7.84
C THR A 82 -11.73 27.84 -7.32
N LEU A 83 -10.82 27.44 -8.21
CA LEU A 83 -9.80 26.44 -7.87
C LEU A 83 -8.93 26.89 -6.70
N ASP A 84 -8.52 28.16 -6.70
CA ASP A 84 -7.67 28.74 -5.66
C ASP A 84 -8.33 28.73 -4.27
N ALA A 85 -9.62 29.07 -4.20
CA ALA A 85 -10.37 29.08 -2.94
C ALA A 85 -10.57 27.66 -2.39
N ILE A 86 -10.87 26.69 -3.27
CA ILE A 86 -11.02 25.28 -2.88
C ILE A 86 -9.68 24.70 -2.40
N TYR A 87 -8.57 24.96 -3.10
CA TYR A 87 -7.26 24.51 -2.66
C TYR A 87 -6.86 25.12 -1.32
N ALA A 88 -7.14 26.41 -1.10
CA ALA A 88 -6.88 27.06 0.18
C ALA A 88 -7.60 26.34 1.34
N GLU A 89 -8.90 26.05 1.18
CA GLU A 89 -9.68 25.32 2.18
C GLU A 89 -9.16 23.91 2.45
N ILE A 90 -8.82 23.16 1.39
CA ILE A 90 -8.27 21.81 1.53
C ILE A 90 -6.89 21.84 2.21
N SER A 91 -6.05 22.83 1.88
CA SER A 91 -4.69 22.95 2.43
C SER A 91 -4.66 23.42 3.89
N GLN A 92 -5.67 24.18 4.32
CA GLN A 92 -5.83 24.64 5.69
C GLN A 92 -6.62 23.67 6.55
N ALA A 93 -7.24 22.65 5.96
CA ALA A 93 -7.96 21.63 6.69
C ALA A 93 -6.99 20.94 7.67
N PRO A 94 -7.25 21.00 8.98
CA PRO A 94 -6.37 20.40 9.97
C PRO A 94 -6.37 18.89 9.79
N GLU A 95 -5.19 18.32 9.57
CA GLU A 95 -5.03 16.87 9.53
C GLU A 95 -5.30 16.30 10.93
N SER A 96 -6.19 15.32 11.02
CA SER A 96 -6.46 14.67 12.30
C SER A 96 -5.26 13.80 12.72
N THR A 97 -4.92 13.78 14.01
CA THR A 97 -3.88 12.88 14.53
C THR A 97 -4.14 11.42 14.17
N LEU A 98 -5.42 11.02 14.14
CA LEU A 98 -5.83 9.67 13.76
C LEU A 98 -5.46 9.35 12.30
N THR A 99 -5.73 10.26 11.37
CA THR A 99 -5.40 10.06 9.95
C THR A 99 -3.90 10.02 9.71
N SER A 100 -3.12 10.83 10.42
CA SER A 100 -1.66 10.78 10.36
C SER A 100 -1.13 9.43 10.84
N VAL A 101 -1.61 8.96 11.99
CA VAL A 101 -1.19 7.65 12.56
C VAL A 101 -1.58 6.50 11.63
N VAL A 102 -2.82 6.49 11.12
CA VAL A 102 -3.29 5.45 10.19
C VAL A 102 -2.49 5.48 8.88
N GLY A 103 -2.15 6.67 8.37
CA GLY A 103 -1.30 6.85 7.20
C GLY A 103 0.09 6.23 7.41
N TRP A 104 0.71 6.48 8.56
CA TRP A 104 2.01 5.87 8.88
C TRP A 104 1.93 4.35 9.06
N ILE A 105 0.88 3.83 9.71
CA ILE A 105 0.66 2.38 9.81
C ILE A 105 0.53 1.76 8.41
N PHE A 106 -0.22 2.40 7.51
CA PHE A 106 -0.39 1.93 6.14
C PHE A 106 0.94 1.88 5.39
N VAL A 107 1.74 2.95 5.46
CA VAL A 107 3.07 3.03 4.82
C VAL A 107 4.02 1.98 5.38
N ILE A 108 4.10 1.85 6.70
CA ILE A 108 4.97 0.85 7.37
C ILE A 108 4.55 -0.57 6.98
N ASN A 109 3.24 -0.86 6.98
CA ASN A 109 2.70 -2.15 6.55
C ASN A 109 3.05 -2.45 5.09
N TRP A 110 2.99 -1.44 4.21
CA TRP A 110 3.37 -1.58 2.80
C TRP A 110 4.85 -1.90 2.66
N LEU A 111 5.73 -1.10 3.26
CA LEU A 111 7.17 -1.30 3.19
C LEU A 111 7.60 -2.65 3.77
N ALA A 112 7.02 -3.04 4.92
CA ALA A 112 7.27 -4.33 5.53
C ALA A 112 6.87 -5.49 4.61
N SER A 113 5.76 -5.37 3.87
CA SER A 113 5.37 -6.36 2.88
C SER A 113 6.39 -6.49 1.72
N ILE A 114 6.95 -5.37 1.25
CA ILE A 114 7.97 -5.39 0.19
C ILE A 114 9.21 -6.13 0.67
N VAL A 115 9.72 -5.77 1.85
CA VAL A 115 10.92 -6.37 2.44
C VAL A 115 10.71 -7.86 2.69
N LEU A 116 9.57 -8.26 3.26
CA LEU A 116 9.31 -9.67 3.56
C LEU A 116 9.04 -10.53 2.32
N ALA A 117 8.64 -9.92 1.19
CA ALA A 117 8.51 -10.63 -0.08
C ALA A 117 9.86 -10.86 -0.77
N LEU A 118 10.85 -10.00 -0.48
CA LEU A 118 12.21 -10.10 -1.01
C LEU A 118 13.06 -11.17 -0.27
N CYS A 119 12.74 -11.45 0.99
CA CYS A 119 13.38 -12.47 1.83
C CYS A 119 12.74 -13.86 1.69
#